data_AF-A0A6V7Y8U3-F1
#
_entry.id   AF-A0A6V7Y8U3-F1
#
_cell.length_a   1.000
_cell.length_b   1.000
_cell.length_c   1.000
_cell.angle_alpha   90.00
_cell.angle_beta   90.00
_cell.angle_gamma   90.00
#
_symmetry.space_group_name_H-M   'P 1'
#
loop_
_entity.id
_entity.type
_entity.pdbx_description
1 polymer ?
#
loop_
_entity_poly.entity_id
_entity_poly.type
_entity_poly.pdbx_seq_one_letter_code
_entity_poly.pdbx_strand_id
1 'polypeptide(L)'
;MENKKLVCLIILFAINLLNYMDRFTIAGVLNDVIKFYNIDDKMAGFLQTVFIIFFMLFAPICGCLGDRFNRKIIILIGEIVWVLAVFASSFIPQNHFASFVILRGIVGIGEASYAVVAPLF
;
A
#
# COMPACT_ATOMS: atom_id res chain seq x y z
N MET A 1 -16.77 27.75 0.31
CA MET A 1 -16.32 26.76 -0.70
C MET A 1 -14.84 26.39 -0.55
N GLU A 2 -13.98 27.32 -0.07
CA GLU A 2 -12.57 27.06 0.26
C GLU A 2 -12.35 26.01 1.33
N ASN A 3 -13.11 26.02 2.44
CA ASN A 3 -12.90 25.05 3.54
C ASN A 3 -13.00 23.58 3.08
N LYS A 4 -13.85 23.26 2.10
CA LYS A 4 -13.97 21.89 1.57
C LYS A 4 -12.73 21.49 0.74
N LYS A 5 -12.13 22.44 0.01
CA LYS A 5 -10.89 22.19 -0.74
C LYS A 5 -9.70 22.02 0.19
N LEU A 6 -9.63 22.84 1.25
CA LEU A 6 -8.60 22.72 2.29
C LEU A 6 -8.68 21.36 3.00
N VAL A 7 -9.89 20.92 3.37
CA VAL A 7 -10.09 19.59 3.98
C VAL A 7 -9.65 18.47 3.04
N CYS A 8 -10.03 18.51 1.76
CA CYS A 8 -9.56 17.52 0.78
C CYS A 8 -8.04 17.52 0.65
N LEU A 9 -7.41 18.71 0.63
CA LEU A 9 -5.95 18.83 0.55
C LEU A 9 -5.27 18.19 1.77
N ILE A 10 -5.77 18.47 2.98
CA ILE A 10 -5.24 17.89 4.23
C ILE A 10 -5.38 16.37 4.21
N ILE A 11 -6.53 15.84 3.76
CA ILE A 11 -6.76 14.39 3.67
C ILE A 11 -5.78 13.75 2.68
N LEU A 12 -5.65 14.30 1.48
CA LEU A 12 -4.71 13.78 0.47
C LEU A 12 -3.26 13.88 0.94
N PHE A 13 -2.89 14.97 1.61
CA PHE A 13 -1.57 15.13 2.20
C PHE A 13 -1.30 14.07 3.28
N ALA A 14 -2.26 13.85 4.18
CA ALA A 14 -2.13 12.84 5.23
C ALA A 14 -2.00 11.43 4.66
N ILE A 15 -2.81 11.09 3.64
CA ILE A 15 -2.73 9.81 2.93
C ILE A 15 -1.37 9.65 2.24
N ASN A 16 -0.89 10.69 1.55
CA ASN A 16 0.42 10.65 0.91
C ASN A 16 1.54 10.42 1.94
N LEU A 17 1.49 11.12 3.07
CA LEU A 17 2.44 10.97 4.17
C LEU A 17 2.41 9.53 4.73
N LEU A 18 1.21 8.99 4.97
CA LEU A 18 1.04 7.64 5.48
C LEU A 18 1.57 6.56 4.52
N ASN A 19 1.29 6.69 3.22
CA ASN A 19 1.85 5.78 2.20
C ASN A 19 3.38 5.84 2.19
N TYR A 20 3.95 7.04 2.28
CA TYR A 20 5.41 7.20 2.38
C TYR A 20 5.97 6.54 3.65
N MET A 21 5.29 6.70 4.79
CA MET A 21 5.69 6.08 6.04
C MET A 21 5.61 4.55 6.00
N ASP A 22 4.52 3.96 5.48
CA ASP A 22 4.40 2.49 5.38
C ASP A 22 5.49 1.89 4.49
N ARG A 23 5.78 2.54 3.35
CA ARG A 23 6.85 2.13 2.44
C ARG A 23 8.22 2.09 3.12
N PHE A 24 8.52 3.05 4.00
CA PHE A 24 9.77 3.07 4.77
C PHE A 24 9.74 2.21 6.02
N THR A 25 8.55 1.90 6.55
CA THR A 25 8.41 1.06 7.75
C THR A 25 9.01 -0.33 7.49
N ILE A 26 8.79 -0.92 6.29
CA ILE A 26 9.37 -2.22 5.91
C ILE A 26 10.90 -2.21 6.04
N ALA A 27 11.57 -1.16 5.55
CA ALA A 27 13.01 -1.04 5.62
C ALA A 27 13.49 -0.88 7.08
N GLY A 28 12.72 -0.17 7.92
CA GLY A 28 13.01 0.01 9.34
C GLY A 28 12.87 -1.27 10.17
N VAL A 29 11.83 -2.07 9.91
CA VAL A 29 11.53 -3.30 10.67
C VAL A 29 12.07 -4.58 10.01
N LEU A 30 12.82 -4.45 8.90
CA LEU A 30 13.28 -5.60 8.11
C LEU A 30 14.04 -6.62 8.96
N ASN A 31 14.96 -6.15 9.80
CA ASN A 31 15.75 -6.99 10.69
C ASN A 31 14.89 -7.72 11.74
N ASP A 32 13.83 -7.08 12.21
CA ASP A 32 12.90 -7.68 13.17
C ASP A 32 12.01 -8.73 12.48
N VAL A 33 11.56 -8.47 11.25
CA VAL A 33 10.81 -9.42 10.42
C VAL A 33 11.66 -10.65 10.10
N ILE A 34 12.93 -10.46 9.76
CA ILE A 34 13.89 -11.55 9.51
C ILE A 34 14.00 -12.46 10.74
N LYS A 35 14.18 -11.88 11.93
CA LYS A 35 14.26 -12.63 13.19
C LYS A 35 12.94 -13.28 13.59
N PHE A 36 11.82 -12.59 13.38
CA PHE A 36 10.49 -13.05 13.78
C PHE A 36 10.01 -14.23 12.94
N TYR A 37 10.25 -14.21 11.62
CA TYR A 37 9.89 -15.30 10.71
C TYR A 37 11.03 -16.32 10.50
N ASN A 38 12.22 -16.08 11.07
CA ASN A 38 13.42 -16.89 10.91
C ASN A 38 13.75 -17.17 9.42
N ILE A 39 13.72 -16.11 8.60
CA ILE A 39 13.88 -16.16 7.14
C ILE A 39 15.27 -15.68 6.71
N ASP A 40 15.72 -16.09 5.52
CA ASP A 40 16.96 -15.61 4.90
C ASP A 40 16.79 -14.19 4.31
N ASP A 41 17.87 -13.42 4.22
CA ASP A 41 17.89 -12.04 3.68
C ASP A 41 17.33 -11.98 2.25
N LYS A 42 17.48 -13.08 1.50
CA LYS A 42 16.91 -13.24 0.14
C LYS A 42 15.39 -13.17 0.15
N MET A 43 14.74 -13.78 1.15
CA MET A 43 13.27 -13.78 1.28
C MET A 43 12.76 -12.43 1.75
N ALA A 44 13.54 -11.73 2.57
CA ALA A 44 13.24 -10.35 2.95
C ALA A 44 13.28 -9.40 1.74
N GLY A 45 14.27 -9.56 0.85
CA GLY A 45 14.30 -8.83 -0.43
C GLY A 45 13.15 -9.20 -1.39
N PHE A 46 12.74 -10.47 -1.40
CA PHE A 46 11.62 -10.95 -2.19
C PHE A 46 10.30 -10.29 -1.79
N LEU A 47 10.09 -10.01 -0.50
CA LEU A 47 8.92 -9.27 -0.01
C LEU A 47 8.74 -7.91 -0.72
N GLN A 48 9.82 -7.16 -0.84
CA GLN A 48 9.83 -5.86 -1.51
C GLN A 48 9.54 -6.00 -3.01
N THR A 49 10.03 -7.07 -3.63
CA THR A 49 9.81 -7.35 -5.05
C THR A 49 8.36 -7.68 -5.34
N VAL A 50 7.72 -8.50 -4.49
CA VAL A 50 6.29 -8.83 -4.61
C VAL A 50 5.42 -7.57 -4.52
N PHE A 51 5.73 -6.67 -3.57
CA PHE A 51 5.05 -5.38 -3.49
C PHE A 51 5.12 -4.60 -4.81
N ILE A 52 6.33 -4.48 -5.40
CA ILE A 52 6.52 -3.74 -6.66
C ILE A 52 5.79 -4.42 -7.82
N ILE A 53 5.81 -5.75 -7.90
CA ILE A 53 5.12 -6.50 -8.95
C ILE A 53 3.61 -6.23 -8.90
N PHE A 54 3.01 -6.35 -7.70
CA PHE A 54 1.58 -6.09 -7.53
C PHE A 54 1.23 -4.64 -7.84
N PHE A 55 2.05 -3.70 -7.38
CA PHE A 55 1.91 -2.28 -7.71
C PHE A 55 1.95 -2.05 -9.23
N MET A 56 2.92 -2.61 -9.94
CA MET A 56 3.05 -2.45 -11.39
C MET A 56 1.91 -3.09 -12.18
N LEU A 57 1.40 -4.25 -11.74
CA LEU A 57 0.28 -4.93 -12.39
C LEU A 57 -1.04 -4.16 -12.20
N PHE A 58 -1.25 -3.61 -11.01
CA PHE A 58 -2.49 -2.90 -10.69
C PHE A 58 -2.48 -1.43 -11.10
N ALA A 59 -1.31 -0.79 -11.23
CA ALA A 59 -1.20 0.58 -11.73
C ALA A 59 -1.94 0.83 -13.06
N PRO A 60 -1.76 0.05 -14.15
CA PRO A 60 -2.50 0.25 -15.40
C PRO A 60 -4.00 -0.06 -15.25
N ILE A 61 -4.35 -1.03 -14.40
CA ILE A 61 -5.76 -1.38 -14.14
C ILE A 61 -6.47 -0.23 -13.43
N CYS A 62 -5.86 0.31 -12.37
CA CYS A 62 -6.36 1.46 -11.63
C CYS A 62 -6.37 2.73 -12.48
N GLY A 63 -5.43 2.90 -13.42
CA GLY A 63 -5.43 4.00 -14.39
C GLY A 63 -6.60 3.95 -15.36
N CYS A 64 -6.79 2.81 -16.01
CA CYS A 64 -7.94 2.59 -16.91
C CYS A 64 -9.29 2.75 -16.18
N LEU A 65 -9.38 2.29 -14.93
CA LEU A 65 -10.56 2.48 -14.08
C LEU A 65 -10.73 3.95 -13.67
N GLY A 66 -9.63 4.64 -13.35
CA GLY A 66 -9.57 6.06 -12.99
C GLY A 66 -10.10 7.00 -14.06
N ASP A 67 -9.92 6.63 -15.33
CA ASP A 67 -10.40 7.40 -16.48
C ASP A 67 -11.90 7.19 -16.75
N ARG A 68 -12.45 6.03 -16.38
CA ARG A 68 -13.87 5.67 -16.64
C ARG A 68 -14.80 5.91 -15.46
N PHE A 69 -14.29 5.88 -14.23
CA PHE A 69 -15.09 5.98 -13.01
C PHE A 69 -14.74 7.23 -12.17
N ASN A 70 -15.58 7.53 -11.18
CA ASN A 70 -15.34 8.64 -10.26
C ASN A 70 -14.04 8.42 -9.48
N ARG A 71 -13.03 9.27 -9.76
CA ARG A 71 -11.71 9.29 -9.09
C ARG A 71 -11.78 9.15 -7.56
N LYS A 72 -12.77 9.81 -6.93
CA LYS A 72 -12.99 9.75 -5.48
C LYS A 72 -13.31 8.35 -4.96
N ILE A 73 -14.10 7.58 -5.69
CA ILE A 73 -14.52 6.23 -5.28
C ILE A 73 -13.32 5.27 -5.36
N ILE A 74 -12.49 5.42 -6.39
CA ILE A 74 -11.30 4.57 -6.58
C ILE A 74 -10.29 4.81 -5.46
N ILE A 75 -10.00 6.08 -5.14
CA ILE A 75 -9.13 6.43 -4.00
C ILE A 75 -9.70 5.83 -2.71
N LEU A 76 -11.00 5.99 -2.45
CA LEU A 76 -11.62 5.47 -1.22
C LEU A 76 -11.51 3.94 -1.12
N ILE A 77 -11.80 3.20 -2.19
CA ILE A 77 -11.70 1.73 -2.22
C ILE A 77 -10.24 1.30 -2.02
N GLY A 78 -9.31 1.97 -2.68
CA GLY A 78 -7.88 1.75 -2.56
C GLY A 78 -7.36 1.88 -1.13
N GLU A 79 -7.71 2.98 -0.48
CA GLU A 79 -7.35 3.27 0.90
C GLU A 79 -7.99 2.27 1.88
N ILE A 80 -9.24 1.86 1.64
CA ILE A 80 -9.88 0.82 2.46
C ILE A 80 -9.14 -0.51 2.32
N VAL A 81 -8.78 -0.91 1.09
CA VAL A 81 -8.00 -2.13 0.84
C VAL A 81 -6.63 -2.06 1.51
N TRP A 82 -5.97 -0.91 1.42
CA TRP A 82 -4.68 -0.66 2.08
C TRP A 82 -4.78 -0.81 3.60
N VAL A 83 -5.72 -0.11 4.25
CA VAL A 83 -5.92 -0.18 5.72
C VAL A 83 -6.28 -1.60 6.16
N LEU A 84 -7.17 -2.29 5.44
CA LEU A 84 -7.53 -3.67 5.76
C LEU A 84 -6.35 -4.62 5.62
N ALA A 85 -5.50 -4.44 4.60
CA ALA A 85 -4.33 -5.28 4.39
C ALA A 85 -3.26 -5.03 5.47
N VAL A 86 -3.00 -3.77 5.84
CA VAL A 86 -2.10 -3.41 6.95
C VAL A 86 -2.63 -3.98 8.26
N PHE A 87 -3.92 -3.81 8.55
CA PHE A 87 -4.55 -4.34 9.75
C PHE A 87 -4.46 -5.87 9.80
N ALA A 88 -4.82 -6.56 8.72
CA ALA A 88 -4.72 -8.02 8.62
C ALA A 88 -3.27 -8.50 8.76
N SER A 89 -2.29 -7.74 8.26
CA SER A 89 -0.87 -8.11 8.37
C SER A 89 -0.36 -8.13 9.80
N SER A 90 -1.02 -7.39 10.71
CA SER A 90 -0.68 -7.35 12.13
C SER A 90 -1.08 -8.62 12.88
N PHE A 91 -2.02 -9.41 12.35
CA PHE A 91 -2.50 -10.64 12.98
C PHE A 91 -1.83 -11.91 12.44
N ILE A 92 -0.86 -11.79 11.53
CA ILE A 92 -0.23 -12.96 10.92
C ILE A 92 0.75 -13.63 11.89
N PRO A 93 0.58 -14.94 12.20
CA PRO A 93 1.51 -15.70 13.03
C PRO A 93 2.86 -15.94 12.32
N GLN A 94 3.91 -16.16 13.10
CA GLN A 94 5.28 -16.48 12.64
C GLN A 94 5.35 -17.62 11.62
N ASN A 95 4.39 -18.55 11.64
CA ASN A 95 4.40 -19.73 10.77
C ASN A 95 3.85 -19.46 9.35
N HIS A 96 3.30 -18.27 9.09
CA HIS A 96 2.60 -17.94 7.85
C HIS A 96 3.24 -16.77 7.07
N PHE A 97 4.54 -16.87 6.79
CA PHE A 97 5.26 -15.87 5.99
C PHE A 97 4.64 -15.62 4.61
N ALA A 98 4.16 -16.67 3.92
CA ALA A 98 3.53 -16.53 2.61
C ALA A 98 2.27 -15.64 2.64
N SER A 99 1.46 -15.75 3.69
CA SER A 99 0.28 -14.89 3.87
C SER A 99 0.69 -13.44 4.10
N PHE A 100 1.78 -13.21 4.82
CA PHE A 100 2.33 -11.86 5.03
C PHE A 100 2.83 -11.24 3.73
N VAL A 101 3.50 -12.03 2.88
CA VAL A 101 3.95 -11.61 1.56
C VAL A 101 2.78 -11.23 0.66
N ILE A 102 1.71 -12.02 0.65
CA ILE A 102 0.51 -11.73 -0.14
C ILE A 102 -0.17 -10.44 0.35
N LEU A 103 -0.33 -10.26 1.66
CA LEU A 103 -0.90 -9.03 2.21
C LEU A 103 -0.06 -7.81 1.84
N ARG A 104 1.28 -7.90 1.87
CA ARG A 104 2.15 -6.82 1.37
C ARG A 104 1.96 -6.54 -0.12
N GLY A 105 1.71 -7.56 -0.93
CA GLY A 105 1.28 -7.38 -2.32
C GLY A 105 -0.03 -6.59 -2.42
N ILE A 106 -1.02 -6.92 -1.59
CA ILE A 106 -2.33 -6.24 -1.56
C ILE A 106 -2.21 -4.77 -1.10
N VAL A 107 -1.33 -4.48 -0.13
CA VAL A 107 -0.97 -3.09 0.25
C VAL A 107 -0.49 -2.31 -0.99
N GLY A 108 0.35 -2.92 -1.83
CA GLY A 108 0.82 -2.33 -3.09
C GLY A 108 -0.29 -2.05 -4.11
N ILE A 109 -1.38 -2.83 -4.11
CA ILE A 109 -2.58 -2.53 -4.92
C ILE A 109 -3.26 -1.25 -4.43
N GLY A 110 -3.41 -1.11 -3.11
CA GLY A 110 -3.97 0.08 -2.48
C GLY A 110 -3.17 1.34 -2.84
N GLU A 111 -1.85 1.28 -2.68
CA GLU A 111 -0.96 2.39 -3.05
C GLU A 111 -1.01 2.74 -4.55
N ALA A 112 -1.09 1.73 -5.44
CA ALA A 112 -1.17 1.96 -6.87
C ALA A 112 -2.43 2.75 -7.25
N SER A 113 -3.56 2.45 -6.61
CA SER A 113 -4.80 3.18 -6.85
C SER A 113 -4.73 4.64 -6.40
N TYR A 114 -4.03 4.94 -5.30
CA TYR A 114 -3.76 6.30 -4.86
C TYR A 114 -2.80 7.02 -5.82
N ALA A 115 -1.66 6.39 -6.14
CA ALA A 115 -0.60 6.99 -6.94
C ALA A 115 -1.02 7.32 -8.38
N VAL A 116 -1.95 6.55 -8.97
CA VAL A 116 -2.40 6.75 -10.35
C VAL A 116 -3.53 7.78 -10.45
N VAL A 117 -4.35 7.90 -9.41
CA VAL A 117 -5.57 8.73 -9.45
C VAL A 117 -5.38 10.08 -8.74
N ALA A 118 -4.54 10.13 -7.71
CA ALA A 118 -4.14 11.38 -7.10
C ALA A 118 -3.18 12.11 -8.06
N PRO A 119 -3.42 13.40 -8.37
CA PRO A 119 -2.45 14.18 -9.14
C PRO A 119 -1.16 14.28 -8.33
N LEU A 120 -0.12 13.58 -8.77
CA LEU A 120 1.24 13.72 -8.26
C LEU A 120 1.86 14.98 -8.87
N PHE A 121 1.35 16.14 -8.41
CA PHE A 121 1.75 17.47 -8.85
C PHE A 121 1.47 17.79 -10.34
#